data_AF-A0A2N1JC85-F1
#
_entry.id   AF-A0A2N1JC85-F1
#
_cell.length_a   1.000
_cell.length_b   1.000
_cell.length_c   1.000
_cell.angle_alpha   90.00
_cell.angle_beta   90.00
_cell.angle_gamma   90.00
#
_symmetry.space_group_name_H-M   'P 1'
#
loop_
_entity.id
_entity.type
_entity.pdbx_description
1 polymer ?
#
loop_
_entity_poly.entity_id
_entity_poly.type
_entity_poly.pdbx_seq_one_letter_code
_entity_poly.pdbx_strand_id
1 'polypeptide(L)'
;MSFLPDLPSGFGRDSAYPPMPPQNMLDSGQMTPPGGPFRVARGENSPSPRPAFMQQDGARSRGNSPSKLGRTHSPSVRDAAPAPPPAWDVPTPPSTMHAYPPPPPQRVIPTSPPPERRAPAAAPAASFASAPSASSRTQLQQIHVPFPDTTSLAEQRERAFASRSDVDILRWSTQVLKYVERLQASGTDMEEPASQWLDEAILQIVQFASHPEPKPEALYARGDLLASGAFPTYVAKDLRAAFNDFERSARMGFAPSWFRIGRDYETLNDIPRASAAYLRGAQRNDVSSLYRMGMANILGQLDMPVSMQEGVQFLRSAADLSTVDTPHPAYIYGLLLAGELNSVHVPIALLAESSAQARSVTRPMLAPRARSYLQRAAYLNLSSAQYKCGWCYEHAQLSFPFDPLLSVQYYSAASRGGEPDADMALSKWFLCGAEGCFDKNESLAWTFAERAAKYHLPTAQFALGYYLEVGIGTSIDLDAAKAWYIKAAAQGNDDAKSRLEALQRSQDALSRTQHQAYLQSRMYDEHLLARGRSANHGRAPQAGGNPELVRKQTMRMVDESVRDKDAQERRDDTARAQTPVRNARADAPKRGPTTFSEMGYQPKPERECTIM
;
A
#
# COMPACT_ATOMS: atom_id res chain seq x y z
N MET A 1 -21.28 17.68 -38.00
CA MET A 1 -19.96 17.09 -38.27
C MET A 1 -18.98 17.72 -37.29
N SER A 2 -18.72 17.03 -36.19
CA SER A 2 -18.06 17.58 -35.00
C SER A 2 -16.61 17.11 -34.98
N PHE A 3 -15.68 17.97 -35.42
CA PHE A 3 -14.24 17.68 -35.54
C PHE A 3 -13.46 18.15 -34.31
N LEU A 4 -13.87 17.75 -33.10
CA LEU A 4 -13.04 17.95 -31.90
C LEU A 4 -12.51 16.59 -31.44
N PRO A 5 -11.19 16.36 -31.41
CA PRO A 5 -10.63 15.18 -30.78
C PRO A 5 -10.94 15.22 -29.28
N ASP A 6 -11.30 14.07 -28.73
CA ASP A 6 -11.48 13.89 -27.30
C ASP A 6 -10.16 14.24 -26.58
N LEU A 7 -10.18 15.26 -25.72
CA LEU A 7 -9.26 15.32 -24.58
C LEU A 7 -9.53 14.06 -23.73
N PRO A 8 -8.51 13.43 -23.13
CA PRO A 8 -8.56 12.07 -22.64
C PRO A 8 -9.83 11.83 -21.85
N SER A 9 -10.59 10.84 -22.30
CA SER A 9 -11.51 10.11 -21.45
C SER A 9 -10.70 9.31 -20.43
N GLY A 10 -10.06 10.00 -19.49
CA GLY A 10 -9.58 9.45 -18.23
C GLY A 10 -10.75 9.22 -17.28
N PHE A 11 -11.82 8.60 -17.78
CA PHE A 11 -12.96 8.18 -16.98
C PHE A 11 -13.20 6.70 -17.20
N GLY A 12 -12.54 5.91 -16.35
CA GLY A 12 -12.95 4.56 -16.03
C GLY A 12 -13.22 3.68 -17.23
N ARG A 13 -12.17 3.27 -17.93
CA ARG A 13 -12.10 1.91 -18.47
C ARG A 13 -10.71 1.30 -18.52
N ASP A 14 -9.65 2.11 -18.45
CA ASP A 14 -8.26 1.62 -18.34
C ASP A 14 -7.48 2.25 -17.18
N SER A 15 -8.08 2.29 -15.99
CA SER A 15 -7.30 2.33 -14.73
C SER A 15 -7.46 0.98 -14.03
N ALA A 16 -7.00 -0.05 -14.73
CA ALA A 16 -6.37 -1.18 -14.08
C ALA A 16 -4.86 -0.91 -14.13
N TYR A 17 -4.16 -1.35 -13.09
CA TYR A 17 -2.74 -1.71 -13.03
C TYR A 17 -1.98 -1.84 -14.38
N PRO A 18 -0.64 -1.61 -14.40
CA PRO A 18 0.19 -1.40 -15.60
C PRO A 18 0.03 -2.43 -16.73
N PRO A 19 0.37 -2.05 -17.99
CA PRO A 19 0.14 -2.87 -19.19
C PRO A 19 1.05 -4.12 -19.25
N MET A 20 0.50 -5.23 -19.76
CA MET A 20 1.23 -6.46 -20.11
C MET A 20 1.96 -6.34 -21.46
N PRO A 21 3.12 -7.02 -21.66
CA PRO A 21 3.90 -7.02 -22.91
C PRO A 21 3.38 -8.06 -23.96
N PRO A 22 3.88 -8.05 -25.21
CA PRO A 22 3.15 -8.50 -26.40
C PRO A 22 3.28 -10.01 -26.68
N GLN A 23 2.24 -10.58 -27.32
CA GLN A 23 2.29 -11.91 -27.92
C GLN A 23 2.90 -11.85 -29.34
N ASN A 24 3.94 -12.65 -29.57
CA ASN A 24 4.33 -13.20 -30.88
C ASN A 24 4.74 -14.66 -30.62
N MET A 25 3.95 -15.64 -31.07
CA MET A 25 3.94 -16.29 -32.39
C MET A 25 4.89 -17.51 -32.45
N LEU A 26 4.28 -18.70 -32.56
CA LEU A 26 4.63 -19.89 -33.36
C LEU A 26 3.45 -20.88 -33.17
N ASP A 27 2.42 -20.83 -34.03
CA ASP A 27 2.20 -21.70 -35.22
C ASP A 27 2.10 -23.20 -34.82
N SER A 28 0.99 -23.92 -34.98
CA SER A 28 0.30 -24.20 -36.25
C SER A 28 -0.96 -25.06 -35.98
N GLY A 29 -2.01 -24.91 -36.80
CA GLY A 29 -3.15 -25.85 -36.78
C GLY A 29 -4.51 -25.39 -37.33
N GLN A 30 -4.52 -24.75 -38.51
CA GLN A 30 -5.57 -24.79 -39.58
C GLN A 30 -7.08 -24.81 -39.20
N MET A 31 -7.79 -23.71 -39.51
CA MET A 31 -8.76 -23.52 -40.64
C MET A 31 -10.17 -24.09 -40.41
N THR A 32 -11.16 -23.28 -39.98
CA THR A 32 -12.11 -22.40 -40.74
C THR A 32 -13.42 -23.12 -41.17
N PRO A 33 -14.52 -22.44 -41.56
CA PRO A 33 -15.76 -22.19 -40.78
C PRO A 33 -16.99 -22.74 -41.59
N PRO A 34 -18.27 -22.25 -41.59
CA PRO A 34 -18.88 -21.03 -41.01
C PRO A 34 -20.33 -21.14 -40.47
N GLY A 35 -20.84 -20.00 -39.98
CA GLY A 35 -22.23 -19.60 -40.20
C GLY A 35 -23.16 -19.58 -38.98
N GLY A 36 -23.44 -18.39 -38.44
CA GLY A 36 -24.79 -18.09 -37.92
C GLY A 36 -25.76 -17.85 -39.08
N PRO A 37 -27.06 -17.50 -38.88
CA PRO A 37 -27.60 -16.91 -37.64
C PRO A 37 -29.09 -17.26 -37.29
N PHE A 38 -29.61 -16.67 -36.20
CA PHE A 38 -31.02 -16.34 -35.88
C PHE A 38 -32.15 -17.42 -35.95
N ARG A 39 -32.82 -17.71 -34.80
CA ARG A 39 -34.26 -17.39 -34.50
C ARG A 39 -34.85 -18.16 -33.30
N VAL A 40 -35.41 -17.38 -32.36
CA VAL A 40 -36.73 -17.41 -31.70
C VAL A 40 -37.60 -18.70 -31.66
N ALA A 41 -38.07 -19.01 -30.42
CA ALA A 41 -39.37 -19.57 -29.97
C ALA A 41 -39.57 -21.07 -29.66
N ARG A 42 -40.06 -21.27 -28.41
CA ARG A 42 -41.08 -22.19 -27.86
C ARG A 42 -40.89 -23.72 -27.89
N GLY A 43 -41.12 -24.32 -26.70
CA GLY A 43 -42.12 -25.38 -26.56
C GLY A 43 -41.63 -26.74 -26.04
N GLU A 44 -41.84 -26.97 -24.75
CA GLU A 44 -42.38 -28.18 -24.08
C GLU A 44 -41.75 -29.60 -24.24
N ASN A 45 -41.87 -30.33 -23.11
CA ASN A 45 -41.90 -31.79 -22.92
C ASN A 45 -40.60 -32.55 -22.56
N SER A 46 -40.43 -32.73 -21.25
CA SER A 46 -40.00 -33.96 -20.55
C SER A 46 -40.69 -35.25 -21.08
N PRO A 47 -40.19 -36.50 -20.87
CA PRO A 47 -39.64 -37.00 -19.58
C PRO A 47 -38.47 -38.02 -19.63
N SER A 48 -37.95 -38.30 -18.43
CA SER A 48 -36.98 -39.34 -18.02
C SER A 48 -37.45 -40.77 -18.35
N PRO A 49 -36.55 -41.79 -18.32
CA PRO A 49 -36.46 -42.61 -17.10
C PRO A 49 -35.07 -43.21 -16.75
N ARG A 50 -34.91 -43.62 -15.47
CA ARG A 50 -33.90 -44.59 -14.95
C ARG A 50 -34.44 -46.03 -15.06
N PRO A 51 -33.59 -47.08 -14.98
CA PRO A 51 -33.41 -47.88 -13.73
C PRO A 51 -31.92 -48.27 -13.52
N ALA A 52 -31.32 -48.58 -12.35
CA ALA A 52 -31.59 -49.39 -11.15
C ALA A 52 -30.64 -50.64 -11.06
N PHE A 53 -29.83 -50.66 -9.99
CA PHE A 53 -29.31 -51.77 -9.16
C PHE A 53 -29.30 -53.23 -9.67
N MET A 54 -28.16 -53.93 -9.52
CA MET A 54 -28.07 -55.18 -8.73
C MET A 54 -26.61 -55.62 -8.44
N GLN A 55 -26.46 -56.43 -7.39
CA GLN A 55 -25.25 -56.77 -6.63
C GLN A 55 -24.99 -58.29 -6.73
N GLN A 56 -23.76 -58.70 -6.36
CA GLN A 56 -23.30 -59.99 -5.79
C GLN A 56 -22.62 -61.11 -6.64
N ASP A 57 -21.41 -61.41 -6.15
CA ASP A 57 -20.79 -62.70 -5.81
C ASP A 57 -20.26 -63.71 -6.87
N GLY A 58 -19.03 -64.21 -6.62
CA GLY A 58 -18.55 -65.46 -7.24
C GLY A 58 -17.05 -65.74 -7.33
N ALA A 59 -16.40 -65.97 -6.18
CA ALA A 59 -15.14 -66.66 -5.84
C ALA A 59 -14.25 -67.48 -6.83
N ARG A 60 -12.99 -67.65 -6.36
CA ARG A 60 -11.94 -68.72 -6.55
C ARG A 60 -10.82 -68.40 -7.57
N SER A 61 -9.55 -68.80 -7.41
CA SER A 61 -8.69 -69.38 -6.36
C SER A 61 -7.32 -69.71 -7.01
N ARG A 62 -6.25 -69.80 -6.20
CA ARG A 62 -4.89 -70.36 -6.45
C ARG A 62 -3.87 -69.38 -7.06
N GLY A 63 -2.64 -69.24 -6.56
CA GLY A 63 -1.90 -69.96 -5.53
C GLY A 63 -0.43 -70.13 -5.95
N ASN A 64 0.46 -70.07 -4.96
CA ASN A 64 1.89 -70.45 -4.93
C ASN A 64 2.98 -69.54 -5.50
N SER A 65 3.73 -68.95 -4.56
CA SER A 65 5.18 -68.78 -4.58
C SER A 65 5.94 -70.12 -4.45
N PRO A 66 7.27 -70.11 -4.65
CA PRO A 66 8.15 -70.78 -3.71
C PRO A 66 9.33 -69.91 -3.26
N SER A 67 10.06 -70.39 -2.26
CA SER A 67 11.09 -69.68 -1.50
C SER A 67 12.38 -70.51 -1.32
N LYS A 68 13.50 -69.79 -1.13
CA LYS A 68 14.74 -70.11 -0.37
C LYS A 68 15.96 -70.82 -1.00
N LEU A 69 17.12 -70.42 -0.43
CA LEU A 69 18.52 -70.94 -0.42
C LEU A 69 19.47 -70.27 -1.44
N GLY A 70 20.70 -69.82 -1.13
CA GLY A 70 21.52 -69.82 0.10
C GLY A 70 22.86 -69.05 -0.10
N ARG A 71 23.47 -68.68 1.04
CA ARG A 71 24.82 -68.13 1.40
C ARG A 71 25.94 -67.98 0.33
N THR A 72 26.73 -66.89 0.42
CA THR A 72 28.20 -66.87 0.77
C THR A 72 28.73 -65.44 1.06
N HIS A 73 29.94 -65.37 1.64
CA HIS A 73 30.60 -64.35 2.50
C HIS A 73 31.20 -63.06 1.85
N SER A 74 31.10 -61.93 2.60
CA SER A 74 32.10 -60.88 3.01
C SER A 74 33.00 -60.12 1.99
N PRO A 75 33.69 -59.02 2.38
CA PRO A 75 33.29 -57.81 3.14
C PRO A 75 33.82 -56.49 2.49
N SER A 76 33.23 -55.30 2.76
CA SER A 76 33.94 -54.02 2.48
C SER A 76 33.23 -52.77 3.04
N VAL A 77 33.95 -52.09 3.93
CA VAL A 77 33.99 -50.63 4.19
C VAL A 77 32.75 -49.95 4.81
N ARG A 78 32.98 -49.49 6.05
CA ARG A 78 32.18 -48.55 6.82
C ARG A 78 32.41 -47.14 6.25
N ASP A 79 31.34 -46.47 5.85
CA ASP A 79 31.26 -45.01 5.89
C ASP A 79 30.09 -44.60 6.78
N ALA A 80 30.40 -43.77 7.77
CA ALA A 80 29.48 -43.32 8.79
C ALA A 80 28.54 -42.24 8.23
N ALA A 81 27.23 -42.44 8.39
CA ALA A 81 26.22 -41.41 8.14
C ALA A 81 26.21 -40.34 9.26
N PRO A 82 25.95 -39.06 8.95
CA PRO A 82 25.90 -38.00 9.95
C PRO A 82 24.65 -38.10 10.83
N ALA A 83 24.81 -37.75 12.10
CA ALA A 83 23.76 -37.79 13.13
C ALA A 83 22.61 -36.80 12.87
N PRO A 84 21.36 -37.13 13.26
CA PRO A 84 20.22 -36.22 13.15
C PRO A 84 20.29 -35.08 14.20
N PRO A 85 19.74 -33.88 13.91
CA PRO A 85 19.74 -32.74 14.83
C PRO A 85 18.80 -32.94 16.03
N PRO A 86 19.03 -32.25 17.17
CA PRO A 86 18.32 -32.50 18.42
C PRO A 86 16.85 -32.07 18.34
N ALA A 87 15.97 -32.94 18.83
CA ALA A 87 14.56 -32.66 19.07
C ALA A 87 14.41 -31.62 20.18
N TRP A 88 13.56 -30.62 19.97
CA TRP A 88 13.17 -29.65 20.99
C TRP A 88 11.85 -30.10 21.62
N ASP A 89 11.87 -30.24 22.95
CA ASP A 89 10.76 -30.76 23.76
C ASP A 89 9.51 -29.89 23.69
N VAL A 90 8.37 -30.54 23.42
CA VAL A 90 7.02 -29.98 23.52
C VAL A 90 6.48 -30.31 24.92
N PRO A 91 6.01 -29.34 25.72
CA PRO A 91 5.42 -29.66 27.02
C PRO A 91 4.01 -30.26 26.85
N THR A 92 3.84 -31.52 27.23
CA THR A 92 2.53 -32.17 27.41
C THR A 92 1.91 -31.80 28.76
N PRO A 93 0.59 -31.58 28.87
CA PRO A 93 -0.07 -31.28 30.15
C PRO A 93 -0.27 -32.55 30.99
N PRO A 94 -0.12 -32.51 32.33
CA PRO A 94 -0.34 -33.69 33.16
C PRO A 94 -1.86 -33.92 33.38
N SER A 95 -2.32 -35.10 32.97
CA SER A 95 -3.62 -35.66 33.35
C SER A 95 -3.45 -36.47 34.63
N THR A 96 -4.00 -36.00 35.76
CA THR A 96 -4.26 -36.90 36.90
C THR A 96 -5.57 -36.47 37.57
N MET A 97 -6.58 -37.35 37.49
CA MET A 97 -7.84 -37.22 38.22
C MET A 97 -7.60 -37.40 39.71
N HIS A 98 -8.00 -36.43 40.53
CA HIS A 98 -8.24 -36.61 41.96
C HIS A 98 -9.64 -36.07 42.28
N ALA A 99 -10.49 -36.94 42.78
CA ALA A 99 -11.86 -36.65 43.19
C ALA A 99 -11.86 -35.87 44.52
N TYR A 100 -12.58 -34.74 44.57
CA TYR A 100 -12.85 -33.99 45.79
C TYR A 100 -14.28 -34.28 46.30
N PRO A 101 -14.50 -34.36 47.63
CA PRO A 101 -15.83 -34.58 48.22
C PRO A 101 -16.69 -33.30 48.17
N PRO A 102 -18.04 -33.43 48.23
CA PRO A 102 -18.97 -32.31 48.01
C PRO A 102 -19.05 -31.34 49.21
N PRO A 103 -19.42 -30.07 48.99
CA PRO A 103 -19.50 -29.05 50.04
C PRO A 103 -20.79 -29.15 50.89
N PRO A 104 -20.77 -28.71 52.15
CA PRO A 104 -21.94 -28.67 53.04
C PRO A 104 -22.92 -27.52 52.70
N PRO A 105 -24.19 -27.60 53.13
CA PRO A 105 -25.28 -26.73 52.66
C PRO A 105 -25.22 -25.29 53.20
N GLN A 106 -25.64 -24.34 52.37
CA GLN A 106 -25.62 -22.89 52.62
C GLN A 106 -26.74 -22.44 53.59
N ARG A 107 -26.37 -21.60 54.56
CA ARG A 107 -27.31 -20.76 55.33
C ARG A 107 -27.50 -19.42 54.62
N VAL A 108 -28.76 -19.05 54.39
CA VAL A 108 -29.20 -17.78 53.79
C VAL A 108 -29.14 -16.67 54.84
N ILE A 109 -28.42 -15.58 54.56
CA ILE A 109 -28.51 -14.29 55.26
C ILE A 109 -28.42 -13.15 54.20
N PRO A 110 -29.22 -12.06 54.27
CA PRO A 110 -29.40 -11.13 53.17
C PRO A 110 -28.43 -9.93 53.15
N THR A 111 -27.93 -9.64 51.94
CA THR A 111 -27.64 -8.34 51.28
C THR A 111 -26.96 -7.17 52.01
N SER A 112 -25.71 -6.89 51.63
CA SER A 112 -25.15 -5.53 51.40
C SER A 112 -23.94 -5.63 50.44
N PRO A 113 -23.68 -4.66 49.54
CA PRO A 113 -22.70 -4.82 48.47
C PRO A 113 -21.24 -4.64 48.95
N PRO A 114 -20.28 -5.46 48.47
CA PRO A 114 -18.86 -5.28 48.78
C PRO A 114 -18.13 -4.35 47.77
N PRO A 115 -17.00 -3.75 48.16
CA PRO A 115 -16.28 -2.74 47.37
C PRO A 115 -15.51 -3.35 46.18
N GLU A 116 -15.44 -2.59 45.09
CA GLU A 116 -14.76 -2.95 43.84
C GLU A 116 -13.26 -3.24 44.05
N ARG A 117 -12.82 -4.42 43.61
CA ARG A 117 -11.39 -4.72 43.42
C ARG A 117 -10.91 -4.09 42.11
N ARG A 118 -9.95 -3.18 42.23
CA ARG A 118 -9.14 -2.62 41.13
C ARG A 118 -8.45 -3.74 40.33
N ALA A 119 -8.74 -3.81 39.03
CA ALA A 119 -7.93 -4.52 38.04
C ALA A 119 -6.64 -3.73 37.73
N PRO A 120 -5.51 -4.39 37.38
CA PRO A 120 -4.29 -3.71 36.99
C PRO A 120 -4.47 -2.97 35.65
N ALA A 121 -3.81 -1.81 35.53
CA ALA A 121 -3.95 -0.87 34.43
C ALA A 121 -3.59 -1.49 33.07
N ALA A 122 -4.59 -1.62 32.20
CA ALA A 122 -4.39 -1.80 30.77
C ALA A 122 -3.97 -0.46 30.14
N ALA A 123 -2.98 -0.51 29.25
CA ALA A 123 -2.55 0.59 28.41
C ALA A 123 -3.74 1.15 27.58
N PRO A 124 -3.76 2.46 27.27
CA PRO A 124 -4.94 3.07 26.64
C PRO A 124 -5.11 2.53 25.23
N ALA A 125 -6.15 1.71 25.03
CA ALA A 125 -6.75 1.52 23.73
C ALA A 125 -7.23 2.88 23.23
N ALA A 126 -6.79 3.30 22.05
CA ALA A 126 -7.30 4.48 21.39
C ALA A 126 -8.80 4.31 21.13
N SER A 127 -9.62 4.82 22.04
CA SER A 127 -11.05 4.97 21.84
C SER A 127 -11.24 5.97 20.71
N PHE A 128 -11.85 5.53 19.61
CA PHE A 128 -12.32 6.42 18.57
C PHE A 128 -13.18 7.50 19.19
N ALA A 129 -12.79 8.75 18.93
CA ALA A 129 -13.52 9.93 19.36
C ALA A 129 -14.99 9.79 18.93
N SER A 130 -15.88 9.69 19.92
CA SER A 130 -17.23 10.19 19.79
C SER A 130 -17.15 11.63 19.28
N ALA A 131 -18.03 11.97 18.32
CA ALA A 131 -18.10 13.30 17.72
C ALA A 131 -17.96 14.39 18.81
N PRO A 132 -17.05 15.37 18.63
CA PRO A 132 -16.75 16.32 19.69
C PRO A 132 -18.02 17.09 20.05
N SER A 133 -18.41 16.99 21.32
CA SER A 133 -19.36 17.91 21.93
C SER A 133 -18.87 19.33 21.67
N ALA A 134 -19.75 20.15 21.10
CA ALA A 134 -19.48 21.48 20.62
C ALA A 134 -18.95 22.40 21.74
N SER A 135 -17.63 22.48 21.88
CA SER A 135 -16.89 23.53 22.60
C SER A 135 -15.36 23.32 22.49
N SER A 136 -14.75 23.64 21.34
CA SER A 136 -13.33 24.08 21.27
C SER A 136 -12.90 24.47 19.84
N ARG A 137 -12.62 25.76 19.67
CA ARG A 137 -11.79 26.47 18.66
C ARG A 137 -11.46 25.76 17.32
N THR A 138 -11.99 26.33 16.24
CA THR A 138 -11.38 26.60 14.92
C THR A 138 -10.16 25.77 14.45
N GLN A 139 -10.14 24.45 14.65
CA GLN A 139 -9.07 23.59 14.16
C GLN A 139 -9.64 22.75 13.01
N LEU A 140 -9.18 23.05 11.79
CA LEU A 140 -9.60 22.37 10.57
C LEU A 140 -9.25 20.87 10.63
N GLN A 141 -10.01 20.04 9.91
CA GLN A 141 -9.76 18.59 9.87
C GLN A 141 -8.36 18.31 9.32
N GLN A 142 -7.53 17.64 10.12
CA GLN A 142 -6.19 17.24 9.74
C GLN A 142 -6.25 15.98 8.87
N ILE A 143 -5.82 16.07 7.61
CA ILE A 143 -5.92 14.98 6.64
C ILE A 143 -4.71 14.04 6.63
N HIS A 144 -3.65 14.35 7.38
CA HIS A 144 -2.45 13.53 7.50
C HIS A 144 -1.75 13.68 8.86
N VAL A 145 -1.05 12.64 9.31
CA VAL A 145 -0.16 12.69 10.47
C VAL A 145 1.02 13.60 10.14
N PRO A 146 1.38 14.56 11.00
CA PRO A 146 2.56 15.39 10.78
C PRO A 146 3.80 14.55 11.06
N PHE A 147 4.76 14.57 10.13
CA PHE A 147 6.08 13.97 10.38
C PHE A 147 6.90 14.86 11.30
N PRO A 148 7.80 14.29 12.13
CA PRO A 148 8.75 15.08 12.90
C PRO A 148 9.61 15.95 12.00
N ASP A 149 9.62 17.25 12.30
CA ASP A 149 10.53 18.26 11.78
C ASP A 149 11.72 18.47 12.75
N THR A 150 12.68 19.31 12.37
CA THR A 150 13.86 19.59 13.21
C THR A 150 13.47 20.18 14.57
N THR A 151 12.44 21.05 14.61
CA THR A 151 11.93 21.65 15.85
C THR A 151 11.39 20.58 16.81
N SER A 152 10.47 19.74 16.34
CA SER A 152 9.89 18.69 17.18
C SER A 152 10.90 17.61 17.56
N LEU A 153 11.90 17.32 16.72
CA LEU A 153 13.00 16.42 17.07
C LEU A 153 13.91 17.02 18.15
N ALA A 154 14.17 18.32 18.15
CA ALA A 154 14.93 18.99 19.20
C ALA A 154 14.21 18.91 20.55
N GLU A 155 12.91 19.19 20.58
CA GLU A 155 12.09 19.09 21.79
C GLU A 155 11.95 17.65 22.30
N GLN A 156 11.91 16.66 21.38
CA GLN A 156 11.93 15.25 21.74
C GLN A 156 13.27 14.86 22.36
N ARG A 157 14.38 15.33 21.78
CA ARG A 157 15.73 15.13 22.30
C ARG A 157 15.84 15.65 23.72
N GLU A 158 15.50 16.92 23.95
CA GLU A 158 15.60 17.54 25.28
C GLU A 158 14.83 16.74 26.33
N ARG A 159 13.58 16.35 26.01
CA ARG A 159 12.76 15.53 26.91
C ARG A 159 13.34 14.15 27.18
N ALA A 160 13.84 13.47 26.15
CA ALA A 160 14.42 12.13 26.26
C ALA A 160 15.68 12.11 27.14
N PHE A 161 16.57 13.09 26.95
CA PHE A 161 17.81 13.18 27.73
C PHE A 161 17.58 13.74 29.14
N ALA A 162 16.57 14.60 29.34
CA ALA A 162 16.16 15.06 30.66
C ALA A 162 15.53 13.92 31.49
N SER A 163 14.71 13.07 30.86
CA SER A 163 14.06 11.94 31.55
C SER A 163 15.03 10.78 31.84
N ARG A 164 16.17 10.72 31.12
CA ARG A 164 17.12 9.59 31.14
C ARG A 164 16.44 8.23 30.89
N SER A 165 15.34 8.25 30.14
CA SER A 165 14.58 7.06 29.79
C SER A 165 15.18 6.42 28.55
N ASP A 166 15.73 5.21 28.68
CA ASP A 166 16.27 4.43 27.56
C ASP A 166 15.25 4.33 26.40
N VAL A 167 13.96 4.19 26.73
CA VAL A 167 12.88 4.06 25.75
C VAL A 167 12.69 5.35 24.95
N ASP A 168 12.74 6.50 25.61
CA ASP A 168 12.56 7.80 24.94
C ASP A 168 13.78 8.14 24.08
N ILE A 169 14.98 7.82 24.55
CA ILE A 169 16.23 8.01 23.80
C ILE A 169 16.22 7.13 22.55
N LEU A 170 15.84 5.85 22.66
CA LEU A 170 15.75 4.95 21.50
C LEU A 170 14.65 5.37 20.52
N ARG A 171 13.51 5.84 21.02
CA ARG A 171 12.43 6.37 20.18
C ARG A 171 12.90 7.58 19.40
N TRP A 172 13.54 8.55 20.07
CA TRP A 172 14.13 9.72 19.42
C TRP A 172 15.18 9.31 18.38
N SER A 173 16.11 8.42 18.75
CA SER A 173 17.18 7.94 17.86
C SER A 173 16.60 7.31 16.59
N THR A 174 15.55 6.49 16.71
CA THR A 174 14.87 5.88 15.57
C THR A 174 14.15 6.93 14.70
N GLN A 175 13.57 7.97 15.30
CA GLN A 175 12.92 9.05 14.56
C GLN A 175 13.92 9.92 13.79
N VAL A 176 15.12 10.13 14.34
CA VAL A 176 16.22 10.82 13.63
C VAL A 176 16.62 10.01 12.39
N LEU A 177 16.81 8.69 12.51
CA LEU A 177 17.11 7.83 11.34
C LEU A 177 16.03 7.95 10.25
N LYS A 178 14.75 7.89 10.64
CA LYS A 178 13.63 8.04 9.71
C LYS A 178 13.55 9.44 9.09
N TYR A 179 13.93 10.48 9.83
CA TYR A 179 13.97 11.84 9.31
C TYR A 179 15.07 12.01 8.26
N VAL A 180 16.28 11.54 8.57
CA VAL A 180 17.41 11.53 7.64
C VAL A 180 17.09 10.76 6.37
N GLU A 181 16.45 9.60 6.52
CA GLU A 181 15.99 8.83 5.37
C GLU A 181 15.00 9.61 4.50
N ARG A 182 14.03 10.32 5.09
CA ARG A 182 13.11 11.15 4.32
C ARG A 182 13.84 12.27 3.57
N LEU A 183 14.84 12.90 4.19
CA LEU A 183 15.67 13.91 3.53
C LEU A 183 16.44 13.31 2.34
N GLN A 184 17.03 12.13 2.53
CA GLN A 184 17.75 11.43 1.46
C GLN A 184 16.82 11.05 0.31
N ALA A 185 15.63 10.51 0.61
CA ALA A 185 14.63 10.15 -0.38
C ALA A 185 14.08 11.38 -1.12
N SER A 186 13.95 12.52 -0.45
CA SER A 186 13.53 13.77 -1.07
C SER A 186 14.67 14.51 -1.78
N GLY A 187 15.93 14.05 -1.69
CA GLY A 187 17.10 14.74 -2.22
C GLY A 187 17.45 16.05 -1.49
N THR A 188 16.95 16.21 -0.26
CA THR A 188 17.22 17.40 0.56
C THR A 188 18.55 17.24 1.28
N ASP A 189 19.45 18.22 1.13
CA ASP A 189 20.70 18.24 1.87
C ASP A 189 20.49 18.20 3.39
N MET A 190 21.33 17.43 4.06
CA MET A 190 21.33 17.36 5.51
C MET A 190 22.11 18.53 6.07
N GLU A 191 21.39 19.47 6.69
CA GLU A 191 21.97 20.63 7.37
C GLU A 191 22.00 20.42 8.89
N GLU A 192 22.83 21.20 9.57
CA GLU A 192 22.86 21.25 11.03
C GLU A 192 21.49 21.72 11.57
N PRO A 193 20.95 21.10 12.64
CA PRO A 193 21.58 20.13 13.54
C PRO A 193 21.39 18.64 13.17
N ALA A 194 20.81 18.31 12.01
CA ALA A 194 20.38 16.95 11.70
C ALA A 194 21.54 15.96 11.54
N SER A 195 22.68 16.42 10.98
CA SER A 195 23.92 15.66 10.87
C SER A 195 24.48 15.25 12.24
N GLN A 196 24.53 16.17 13.20
CA GLN A 196 24.99 15.86 14.56
C GLN A 196 24.07 14.87 15.27
N TRP A 197 22.76 15.02 15.11
CA TRP A 197 21.80 14.10 15.71
C TRP A 197 21.87 12.70 15.13
N LEU A 198 22.21 12.56 13.85
CA LEU A 198 22.37 11.26 13.20
C LEU A 198 23.47 10.44 13.89
N ASP A 199 24.64 11.04 14.09
CA ASP A 199 25.77 10.40 14.74
C ASP A 199 25.42 10.01 16.18
N GLU A 200 24.79 10.93 16.93
CA GLU A 200 24.34 10.67 18.30
C GLU A 200 23.31 9.53 18.35
N ALA A 201 22.33 9.53 17.46
CA ALA A 201 21.30 8.49 17.38
C ALA A 201 21.88 7.10 17.11
N ILE A 202 22.81 6.98 16.15
CA ILE A 202 23.46 5.70 15.83
C ILE A 202 24.28 5.20 17.01
N LEU A 203 25.06 6.09 17.65
CA LEU A 203 25.86 5.73 18.82
C LEU A 203 24.99 5.23 19.98
N GLN A 204 23.86 5.90 20.26
CA GLN A 204 22.90 5.44 21.28
C GLN A 204 22.36 4.05 20.95
N ILE A 205 21.91 3.81 19.72
CA ILE A 205 21.40 2.50 19.27
C ILE A 205 22.46 1.41 19.47
N VAL A 206 23.69 1.65 19.00
CA VAL A 206 24.78 0.68 19.12
C VAL A 206 25.15 0.42 20.58
N GLN A 207 25.17 1.46 21.42
CA GLN A 207 25.47 1.33 22.85
C GLN A 207 24.40 0.49 23.56
N PHE A 208 23.11 0.80 23.38
CA PHE A 208 22.02 0.04 23.99
C PHE A 208 21.94 -1.41 23.49
N ALA A 209 22.25 -1.65 22.20
CA ALA A 209 22.26 -3.00 21.64
C ALA A 209 23.48 -3.84 22.08
N SER A 210 24.57 -3.18 22.49
CA SER A 210 25.81 -3.84 22.95
C SER A 210 25.90 -3.97 24.47
N HIS A 211 24.95 -3.40 25.19
CA HIS A 211 24.85 -3.51 26.65
C HIS A 211 24.64 -4.98 27.07
N PRO A 212 25.16 -5.42 28.25
CA PRO A 212 24.92 -6.78 28.76
C PRO A 212 23.44 -7.14 28.91
N GLU A 213 22.62 -6.13 29.21
CA GLU A 213 21.16 -6.19 29.19
C GLU A 213 20.65 -5.32 28.04
N PRO A 214 20.65 -5.84 26.80
CA PRO A 214 20.28 -5.03 25.64
C PRO A 214 18.77 -4.78 25.61
N LYS A 215 18.36 -3.66 25.01
CA LYS A 215 16.93 -3.39 24.73
C LYS A 215 16.53 -4.03 23.39
N PRO A 216 15.34 -4.64 23.28
CA PRO A 216 14.98 -5.34 22.05
C PRO A 216 14.79 -4.37 20.87
N GLU A 217 14.27 -3.16 21.09
CA GLU A 217 14.17 -2.11 20.07
C GLU A 217 15.56 -1.70 19.54
N ALA A 218 16.56 -1.64 20.42
CA ALA A 218 17.94 -1.30 20.04
C ALA A 218 18.58 -2.42 19.22
N LEU A 219 18.37 -3.69 19.61
CA LEU A 219 18.81 -4.85 18.83
C LEU A 219 18.17 -4.84 17.44
N TYR A 220 16.87 -4.59 17.33
CA TYR A 220 16.19 -4.47 16.04
C TYR A 220 16.77 -3.34 15.19
N ALA A 221 16.94 -2.15 15.76
CA ALA A 221 17.48 -1.01 15.04
C ALA A 221 18.94 -1.23 14.60
N ARG A 222 19.78 -1.84 15.43
CA ARG A 222 21.14 -2.24 15.04
C ARG A 222 21.13 -3.33 13.97
N GLY A 223 20.21 -4.30 14.06
CA GLY A 223 19.99 -5.32 13.04
C GLY A 223 19.69 -4.71 11.67
N ASP A 224 18.83 -3.68 11.62
CA ASP A 224 18.54 -2.96 10.38
C ASP A 224 19.76 -2.14 9.88
N LEU A 225 20.58 -1.55 10.76
CA LEU A 225 21.85 -0.91 10.39
C LEU A 225 22.85 -1.92 9.79
N LEU A 226 23.01 -3.09 10.41
CA LEU A 226 23.86 -4.19 9.96
C LEU A 226 23.41 -4.76 8.61
N ALA A 227 22.09 -4.92 8.42
CA ALA A 227 21.54 -5.50 7.19
C ALA A 227 21.62 -4.53 6.00
N SER A 228 21.31 -3.25 6.23
CA SER A 228 21.40 -2.21 5.19
C SER A 228 22.85 -1.92 4.79
N GLY A 229 23.74 -1.77 5.78
CA GLY A 229 25.08 -1.24 5.57
C GLY A 229 25.10 0.27 5.28
N ALA A 230 24.05 1.01 5.66
CA ALA A 230 23.91 2.44 5.36
C ALA A 230 24.98 3.32 6.05
N PHE A 231 25.53 2.87 7.20
CA PHE A 231 26.49 3.64 8.01
C PHE A 231 27.71 2.78 8.41
N PRO A 232 28.57 2.40 7.44
CA PRO A 232 29.65 1.45 7.66
C PRO A 232 30.74 1.95 8.62
N THR A 233 30.82 3.26 8.87
CA THR A 233 31.73 3.88 9.86
C THR A 233 31.39 3.47 11.29
N TYR A 234 30.12 3.26 11.60
CA TYR A 234 29.66 2.83 12.91
C TYR A 234 29.46 1.32 12.97
N VAL A 235 28.83 0.78 11.93
CA VAL A 235 28.43 -0.64 11.87
C VAL A 235 28.59 -1.13 10.43
N ALA A 236 29.60 -1.97 10.20
CA ALA A 236 29.82 -2.60 8.90
C ALA A 236 28.68 -3.56 8.55
N LYS A 237 28.38 -3.71 7.25
CA LYS A 237 27.34 -4.61 6.78
C LYS A 237 27.65 -6.06 7.16
N ASP A 238 26.75 -6.69 7.92
CA ASP A 238 26.84 -8.10 8.30
C ASP A 238 25.44 -8.70 8.47
N LEU A 239 25.01 -9.48 7.49
CA LEU A 239 23.69 -10.12 7.47
C LEU A 239 23.53 -11.18 8.57
N ARG A 240 24.62 -11.85 8.95
CA ARG A 240 24.57 -12.89 9.99
C ARG A 240 24.41 -12.25 11.36
N ALA A 241 25.17 -11.19 11.64
CA ALA A 241 24.99 -10.42 12.87
C ALA A 241 23.60 -9.78 12.93
N ALA A 242 23.10 -9.24 11.81
CA ALA A 242 21.75 -8.69 11.71
C ALA A 242 20.68 -9.73 12.07
N PHE A 243 20.76 -10.93 11.49
CA PHE A 243 19.83 -12.01 11.80
C PHE A 243 19.84 -12.40 13.28
N ASN A 244 21.03 -12.49 13.90
CA ASN A 244 21.16 -12.79 15.32
C ASN A 244 20.52 -11.70 16.20
N ASP A 245 20.65 -10.44 15.80
CA ASP A 245 20.04 -9.31 16.51
C ASP A 245 18.51 -9.34 16.39
N PHE A 246 17.96 -9.61 15.20
CA PHE A 246 16.53 -9.80 15.01
C PHE A 246 16.01 -10.98 15.84
N GLU A 247 16.72 -12.10 15.86
CA GLU A 247 16.31 -13.28 16.63
C GLU A 247 16.30 -13.00 18.14
N ARG A 248 17.34 -12.36 18.68
CA ARG A 248 17.39 -11.97 20.08
C ARG A 248 16.27 -10.99 20.43
N SER A 249 16.07 -9.96 19.60
CA SER A 249 14.99 -8.99 19.74
C SER A 249 13.60 -9.65 19.75
N ALA A 250 13.36 -10.59 18.82
CA ALA A 250 12.10 -11.33 18.72
C ALA A 250 11.81 -12.17 19.96
N ARG A 251 12.84 -12.86 20.50
CA ARG A 251 12.74 -13.67 21.72
C ARG A 251 12.47 -12.81 22.96
N MET A 252 12.97 -11.58 22.98
CA MET A 252 12.71 -10.58 24.02
C MET A 252 11.33 -9.92 23.91
N GLY A 253 10.54 -10.25 22.87
CA GLY A 253 9.14 -9.86 22.75
C GLY A 253 8.87 -8.71 21.77
N PHE A 254 9.88 -8.19 21.06
CA PHE A 254 9.66 -7.13 20.07
C PHE A 254 9.11 -7.70 18.76
N ALA A 255 7.78 -7.62 18.62
CA ALA A 255 7.01 -8.30 17.57
C ALA A 255 7.48 -8.04 16.11
N PRO A 256 7.88 -6.81 15.72
CA PRO A 256 8.33 -6.53 14.33
C PRO A 256 9.53 -7.36 13.88
N SER A 257 10.31 -7.88 14.82
CA SER A 257 11.45 -8.75 14.49
C SER A 257 11.02 -10.06 13.83
N TRP A 258 9.84 -10.59 14.16
CA TRP A 258 9.33 -11.82 13.54
C TRP A 258 9.07 -11.66 12.04
N PHE A 259 8.65 -10.48 11.60
CA PHE A 259 8.48 -10.20 10.18
C PHE A 259 9.82 -10.20 9.43
N ARG A 260 10.86 -9.57 10.01
CA ARG A 260 12.22 -9.58 9.45
C ARG A 260 12.76 -11.00 9.31
N ILE A 261 12.66 -11.80 10.39
CA ILE A 261 13.09 -13.21 10.40
C ILE A 261 12.33 -14.03 9.36
N GLY A 262 11.00 -13.87 9.28
CA GLY A 262 10.18 -14.56 8.30
C GLY A 262 10.61 -14.25 6.88
N ARG A 263 10.88 -12.97 6.59
CA ARG A 263 11.35 -12.53 5.27
C ARG A 263 12.72 -13.11 4.94
N ASP A 264 13.64 -13.13 5.89
CA ASP A 264 14.96 -13.71 5.66
C ASP A 264 14.83 -15.21 5.32
N TYR A 265 13.94 -15.95 6.01
CA TYR A 265 13.63 -17.35 5.63
C TYR A 265 12.94 -17.48 4.27
N GLU A 266 12.02 -16.59 3.89
CA GLU A 266 11.43 -16.59 2.54
C GLU A 266 12.51 -16.37 1.48
N THR A 267 13.43 -15.43 1.68
CA THR A 267 14.53 -15.18 0.72
C THR A 267 15.48 -16.38 0.58
N LEU A 268 15.63 -17.17 1.65
CA LEU A 268 16.38 -18.42 1.66
C LEU A 268 15.56 -19.63 1.17
N ASN A 269 14.29 -19.42 0.80
CA ASN A 269 13.34 -20.44 0.40
C ASN A 269 13.09 -21.53 1.47
N ASP A 270 13.27 -21.20 2.77
CA ASP A 270 12.89 -22.05 3.91
C ASP A 270 11.46 -21.70 4.34
N ILE A 271 10.51 -22.11 3.49
CA ILE A 271 9.09 -21.78 3.62
C ILE A 271 8.48 -22.21 4.97
N PRO A 272 8.78 -23.42 5.53
CA PRO A 272 8.24 -23.82 6.82
C PRO A 272 8.68 -22.93 7.98
N ARG A 273 9.94 -22.45 7.99
CA ARG A 273 10.40 -21.52 9.03
C ARG A 273 9.87 -20.11 8.81
N ALA A 274 9.74 -19.70 7.55
CA ALA A 274 9.13 -18.42 7.20
C ALA A 274 7.69 -18.32 7.73
N SER A 275 6.83 -19.28 7.38
CA SER A 275 5.43 -19.31 7.83
C SER A 275 5.30 -19.35 9.35
N ALA A 276 6.14 -20.14 10.03
CA ALA A 276 6.19 -20.19 11.49
C ALA A 276 6.60 -18.85 12.12
N ALA A 277 7.56 -18.14 11.54
CA ALA A 277 7.99 -16.83 12.01
C ALA A 277 6.87 -15.79 11.85
N TYR A 278 6.23 -15.71 10.67
CA TYR A 278 5.11 -14.80 10.46
C TYR A 278 3.93 -15.11 11.37
N LEU A 279 3.60 -16.38 11.59
CA LEU A 279 2.53 -16.75 12.51
C LEU A 279 2.81 -16.27 13.95
N ARG A 280 4.06 -16.37 14.42
CA ARG A 280 4.47 -15.86 15.75
C ARG A 280 4.39 -14.34 15.84
N GLY A 281 4.71 -13.64 14.76
CA GLY A 281 4.53 -12.19 14.63
C GLY A 281 3.05 -11.80 14.64
N ALA A 282 2.24 -12.50 13.84
CA ALA A 282 0.79 -12.29 13.75
C ALA A 282 0.08 -12.51 15.10
N GLN A 283 0.46 -13.54 15.86
CA GLN A 283 -0.04 -13.78 17.23
C GLN A 283 0.29 -12.66 18.21
N ARG A 284 1.31 -11.85 17.92
CA ARG A 284 1.71 -10.66 18.70
C ARG A 284 1.18 -9.36 18.10
N ASN A 285 0.23 -9.44 17.17
CA ASN A 285 -0.35 -8.29 16.48
C ASN A 285 0.67 -7.45 15.69
N ASP A 286 1.75 -8.06 15.21
CA ASP A 286 2.65 -7.38 14.27
C ASP A 286 1.94 -7.15 12.93
N VAL A 287 1.88 -5.89 12.51
CA VAL A 287 1.07 -5.45 11.35
C VAL A 287 1.55 -6.09 10.05
N SER A 288 2.85 -6.11 9.84
CA SER A 288 3.46 -6.65 8.62
C SER A 288 3.29 -8.16 8.53
N SER A 289 3.44 -8.87 9.65
CA SER A 289 3.19 -10.31 9.74
C SER A 289 1.71 -10.65 9.52
N LEU A 290 0.79 -9.90 10.14
CA LEU A 290 -0.66 -10.06 9.91
C LEU A 290 -0.99 -9.87 8.43
N TYR A 291 -0.48 -8.82 7.79
CA TYR A 291 -0.70 -8.56 6.37
C TYR A 291 -0.15 -9.71 5.50
N ARG A 292 1.09 -10.14 5.75
CA ARG A 292 1.73 -11.23 5.00
C ARG A 292 0.95 -12.54 5.13
N MET A 293 0.53 -12.89 6.34
CA MET A 293 -0.31 -14.06 6.61
C MET A 293 -1.68 -13.95 5.93
N GLY A 294 -2.29 -12.76 5.94
CA GLY A 294 -3.56 -12.51 5.29
C GLY A 294 -3.50 -12.77 3.78
N MET A 295 -2.48 -12.21 3.12
CA MET A 295 -2.27 -12.43 1.69
C MET A 295 -1.89 -13.88 1.37
N ALA A 296 -1.03 -14.51 2.19
CA ALA A 296 -0.63 -15.91 1.99
C ALA A 296 -1.84 -16.87 2.05
N ASN A 297 -2.76 -16.64 2.99
CA ASN A 297 -3.98 -17.44 3.12
C ASN A 297 -4.94 -17.26 1.94
N ILE A 298 -5.07 -16.06 1.40
CA ILE A 298 -5.97 -15.82 0.25
C ILE A 298 -5.39 -16.40 -1.04
N LEU A 299 -4.08 -16.30 -1.20
CA LEU A 299 -3.38 -16.68 -2.43
C LEU A 299 -2.84 -18.12 -2.42
N GLY A 300 -2.89 -18.83 -1.29
CA GLY A 300 -2.35 -20.19 -1.16
C GLY A 300 -0.82 -20.22 -1.23
N GLN A 301 -0.16 -19.24 -0.61
CA GLN A 301 1.30 -19.16 -0.54
C GLN A 301 1.84 -19.76 0.77
N LEU A 302 3.16 -19.85 0.90
CA LEU A 302 3.85 -20.31 2.11
C LEU A 302 3.53 -21.76 2.52
N ASP A 303 3.27 -22.63 1.54
CA ASP A 303 2.79 -24.01 1.74
C ASP A 303 1.52 -24.09 2.60
N MET A 304 0.75 -23.00 2.67
CA MET A 304 -0.51 -22.94 3.40
C MET A 304 -1.69 -23.23 2.45
N PRO A 305 -2.71 -23.98 2.91
CA PRO A 305 -3.92 -24.16 2.13
C PRO A 305 -4.66 -22.82 1.97
N VAL A 306 -5.32 -22.63 0.84
CA VAL A 306 -6.15 -21.44 0.60
C VAL A 306 -7.27 -21.36 1.64
N SER A 307 -7.26 -20.29 2.42
CA SER A 307 -8.23 -19.99 3.48
C SER A 307 -8.64 -18.52 3.40
N MET A 308 -9.60 -18.20 2.52
CA MET A 308 -10.04 -16.82 2.32
C MET A 308 -10.66 -16.21 3.58
N GLN A 309 -11.31 -17.02 4.42
CA GLN A 309 -11.94 -16.54 5.65
C GLN A 309 -10.89 -16.09 6.68
N GLU A 310 -9.85 -16.88 6.92
CA GLU A 310 -8.76 -16.49 7.83
C GLU A 310 -7.94 -15.35 7.23
N GLY A 311 -7.70 -15.40 5.92
CA GLY A 311 -7.00 -14.34 5.20
C GLY A 311 -7.66 -12.98 5.36
N VAL A 312 -8.99 -12.90 5.18
CA VAL A 312 -9.76 -11.65 5.39
C VAL A 312 -9.71 -11.18 6.84
N GLN A 313 -9.69 -12.09 7.82
CA GLN A 313 -9.56 -11.72 9.24
C GLN A 313 -8.19 -11.10 9.52
N PHE A 314 -7.12 -11.72 9.05
CA PHE A 314 -5.78 -11.17 9.18
C PHE A 314 -5.63 -9.82 8.49
N LEU A 315 -6.15 -9.66 7.27
CA LEU A 315 -6.13 -8.37 6.55
C LEU A 315 -6.91 -7.29 7.30
N ARG A 316 -8.08 -7.62 7.85
CA ARG A 316 -8.86 -6.71 8.70
C ARG A 316 -8.05 -6.27 9.92
N SER A 317 -7.45 -7.21 10.64
CA SER A 317 -6.62 -6.91 11.82
C SER A 317 -5.41 -6.04 11.46
N ALA A 318 -4.73 -6.34 10.36
CA ALA A 318 -3.61 -5.53 9.87
C ALA A 318 -4.05 -4.10 9.50
N ALA A 319 -5.21 -3.96 8.85
CA ALA A 319 -5.80 -2.66 8.54
C ALA A 319 -6.20 -1.88 9.80
N ASP A 320 -6.72 -2.58 10.81
CA ASP A 320 -7.11 -2.00 12.10
C ASP A 320 -5.91 -1.51 12.91
N LEU A 321 -4.75 -2.14 12.75
CA LEU A 321 -3.50 -1.83 13.46
C LEU A 321 -2.50 -1.02 12.61
N SER A 322 -2.85 -0.60 11.40
CA SER A 322 -1.95 0.12 10.50
C SER A 322 -1.35 1.37 11.17
N THR A 323 -0.05 1.57 10.94
CA THR A 323 0.74 2.66 11.53
C THR A 323 1.35 3.53 10.43
N VAL A 324 2.03 4.62 10.82
CA VAL A 324 2.75 5.50 9.88
C VAL A 324 3.84 4.72 9.13
N ASP A 325 4.45 3.72 9.77
CA ASP A 325 5.49 2.89 9.17
C ASP A 325 4.91 1.81 8.23
N THR A 326 3.68 1.37 8.50
CA THR A 326 3.00 0.31 7.75
C THR A 326 1.57 0.71 7.37
N PRO A 327 1.38 1.69 6.46
CA PRO A 327 0.05 2.20 6.10
C PRO A 327 -0.69 1.35 5.06
N HIS A 328 0.05 0.54 4.29
CA HIS A 328 -0.47 -0.27 3.18
C HIS A 328 -1.66 -1.18 3.52
N PRO A 329 -1.70 -1.90 4.67
CA PRO A 329 -2.79 -2.83 4.95
C PRO A 329 -4.16 -2.16 5.02
N ALA A 330 -4.25 -0.95 5.59
CA ALA A 330 -5.48 -0.17 5.59
C ALA A 330 -5.95 0.16 4.16
N TYR A 331 -5.03 0.53 3.28
CA TYR A 331 -5.37 0.84 1.88
C TYR A 331 -5.86 -0.39 1.13
N ILE A 332 -5.12 -1.49 1.20
CA ILE A 332 -5.48 -2.74 0.51
C ILE A 332 -6.83 -3.27 0.99
N TYR A 333 -7.08 -3.24 2.30
CA TYR A 333 -8.37 -3.65 2.85
C TYR A 333 -9.50 -2.69 2.42
N GLY A 334 -9.24 -1.39 2.36
CA GLY A 334 -10.16 -0.40 1.80
C GLY A 334 -10.55 -0.69 0.34
N LEU A 335 -9.56 -0.99 -0.52
CA LEU A 335 -9.79 -1.39 -1.91
C LEU A 335 -10.54 -2.71 -2.04
N LEU A 336 -10.26 -3.67 -1.16
CA LEU A 336 -10.96 -4.95 -1.12
C LEU A 336 -12.45 -4.78 -0.81
N LEU A 337 -12.78 -3.90 0.15
CA LEU A 337 -14.16 -3.53 0.48
C LEU A 337 -14.84 -2.80 -0.69
N ALA A 338 -14.14 -1.86 -1.32
CA ALA A 338 -14.61 -1.15 -2.52
C ALA A 338 -14.85 -2.09 -3.71
N GLY A 339 -14.15 -3.22 -3.77
CA GLY A 339 -14.21 -4.17 -4.88
C GLY A 339 -13.33 -3.77 -6.07
N GLU A 340 -12.30 -2.96 -5.81
CA GLU A 340 -11.38 -2.45 -6.83
C GLU A 340 -10.06 -3.23 -6.88
N LEU A 341 -9.86 -4.18 -5.96
CA LEU A 341 -8.68 -5.05 -5.94
C LEU A 341 -8.88 -6.24 -6.90
N ASN A 342 -8.65 -6.03 -8.19
CA ASN A 342 -8.93 -7.02 -9.24
C ASN A 342 -8.05 -8.27 -9.18
N SER A 343 -6.85 -8.17 -8.60
CA SER A 343 -5.91 -9.30 -8.49
C SER A 343 -6.33 -10.35 -7.46
N VAL A 344 -7.26 -10.03 -6.57
CA VAL A 344 -7.62 -10.86 -5.42
C VAL A 344 -9.14 -11.04 -5.36
N HIS A 345 -9.61 -12.23 -5.72
CA HIS A 345 -11.05 -12.52 -5.74
C HIS A 345 -11.55 -13.06 -4.40
N VAL A 346 -12.05 -12.17 -3.53
CA VAL A 346 -12.70 -12.55 -2.26
C VAL A 346 -14.22 -12.46 -2.37
N PRO A 347 -14.98 -13.51 -2.02
CA PRO A 347 -16.43 -13.46 -1.95
C PRO A 347 -16.93 -12.35 -1.01
N ILE A 348 -17.86 -11.52 -1.49
CA ILE A 348 -18.38 -10.36 -0.74
C ILE A 348 -18.98 -10.76 0.62
N ALA A 349 -19.54 -11.97 0.73
CA ALA A 349 -20.09 -12.51 1.96
C ALA A 349 -19.07 -12.58 3.10
N LEU A 350 -17.78 -12.81 2.79
CA LEU A 350 -16.70 -12.86 3.79
C LEU A 350 -16.29 -11.48 4.31
N LEU A 351 -16.67 -10.40 3.60
CA LEU A 351 -16.36 -9.02 3.98
C LEU A 351 -17.40 -8.43 4.94
N ALA A 352 -18.54 -9.11 5.12
CA ALA A 352 -19.58 -8.72 6.06
C ALA A 352 -19.09 -8.83 7.52
N GLU A 353 -19.60 -7.96 8.40
CA GLU A 353 -19.18 -7.95 9.81
C GLU A 353 -19.81 -9.07 10.62
N SER A 354 -20.98 -9.55 10.19
CA SER A 354 -21.74 -10.60 10.85
C SER A 354 -22.26 -11.62 9.84
N SER A 355 -22.36 -12.87 10.28
CA SER A 355 -22.96 -13.96 9.50
C SER A 355 -24.40 -13.66 9.09
N ALA A 356 -25.12 -12.84 9.85
CA ALA A 356 -26.48 -12.40 9.49
C ALA A 356 -26.48 -11.46 8.27
N GLN A 357 -25.48 -10.57 8.17
CA GLN A 357 -25.34 -9.62 7.07
C GLN A 357 -24.77 -10.27 5.81
N ALA A 358 -24.00 -11.36 5.94
CA ALA A 358 -23.32 -12.03 4.84
C ALA A 358 -24.26 -12.47 3.70
N ARG A 359 -25.54 -12.71 3.98
CA ARG A 359 -26.54 -13.15 2.97
C ARG A 359 -27.09 -12.02 2.09
N SER A 360 -27.02 -10.77 2.56
CA SER A 360 -27.60 -9.61 1.87
C SER A 360 -26.60 -8.46 1.66
N VAL A 361 -25.32 -8.68 1.98
CA VAL A 361 -24.28 -7.67 1.84
C VAL A 361 -24.12 -7.24 0.38
N THR A 362 -24.09 -5.94 0.16
CA THR A 362 -23.86 -5.33 -1.15
C THR A 362 -22.67 -4.37 -1.08
N ARG A 363 -22.04 -4.06 -2.23
CA ARG A 363 -20.91 -3.12 -2.28
C ARG A 363 -21.25 -1.73 -1.73
N PRO A 364 -22.43 -1.14 -2.02
CA PRO A 364 -22.82 0.15 -1.41
C PRO A 364 -22.88 0.11 0.12
N MET A 365 -23.23 -1.03 0.73
CA MET A 365 -23.23 -1.17 2.20
C MET A 365 -21.82 -1.20 2.79
N LEU A 366 -20.83 -1.67 2.03
CA LEU A 366 -19.41 -1.69 2.43
C LEU A 366 -18.70 -0.35 2.18
N ALA A 367 -19.25 0.50 1.31
CA ALA A 367 -18.62 1.75 0.87
C ALA A 367 -18.23 2.71 2.02
N PRO A 368 -19.06 2.94 3.07
CA PRO A 368 -18.64 3.78 4.20
C PRO A 368 -17.41 3.24 4.94
N ARG A 369 -17.32 1.91 5.08
CA ARG A 369 -16.18 1.25 5.71
C ARG A 369 -14.93 1.32 4.83
N ALA A 370 -15.09 1.11 3.52
CA ALA A 370 -14.03 1.32 2.54
C ALA A 370 -13.48 2.74 2.66
N ARG A 371 -14.36 3.75 2.70
CA ARG A 371 -14.00 5.15 2.93
C ARG A 371 -13.19 5.34 4.21
N SER A 372 -13.60 4.78 5.34
CA SER A 372 -12.86 4.93 6.59
C SER A 372 -11.43 4.36 6.53
N TYR A 373 -11.23 3.22 5.87
CA TYR A 373 -9.88 2.64 5.72
C TYR A 373 -9.03 3.39 4.69
N LEU A 374 -9.62 3.89 3.60
CA LEU A 374 -8.92 4.75 2.65
C LEU A 374 -8.46 6.05 3.32
N GLN A 375 -9.35 6.72 4.07
CA GLN A 375 -9.01 7.91 4.85
C GLN A 375 -7.95 7.62 5.91
N ARG A 376 -8.00 6.45 6.56
CA ARG A 376 -6.96 6.03 7.51
C ARG A 376 -5.60 5.90 6.81
N ALA A 377 -5.52 5.18 5.69
CA ALA A 377 -4.27 5.03 4.96
C ALA A 377 -3.73 6.37 4.45
N ALA A 378 -4.61 7.25 3.97
CA ALA A 378 -4.25 8.60 3.55
C ALA A 378 -3.74 9.44 4.74
N TYR A 379 -4.40 9.31 5.90
CA TYR A 379 -3.98 9.95 7.14
C TYR A 379 -2.58 9.48 7.58
N LEU A 380 -2.26 8.21 7.37
CA LEU A 380 -0.93 7.63 7.63
C LEU A 380 0.11 7.96 6.54
N ASN A 381 -0.13 8.98 5.71
CA ASN A 381 0.76 9.49 4.67
C ASN A 381 1.02 8.54 3.48
N LEU A 382 0.14 7.57 3.21
CA LEU A 382 0.25 6.79 1.97
C LEU A 382 -0.24 7.59 0.76
N SER A 383 0.69 7.95 -0.14
CA SER A 383 0.44 8.83 -1.29
C SER A 383 -0.65 8.29 -2.23
N SER A 384 -0.64 6.98 -2.53
CA SER A 384 -1.67 6.37 -3.37
C SER A 384 -3.05 6.34 -2.72
N ALA A 385 -3.12 6.28 -1.38
CA ALA A 385 -4.38 6.43 -0.65
C ALA A 385 -4.85 7.90 -0.63
N GLN A 386 -3.92 8.85 -0.48
CA GLN A 386 -4.23 10.27 -0.59
C GLN A 386 -4.80 10.61 -1.97
N TYR A 387 -4.16 10.13 -3.04
CA TYR A 387 -4.70 10.26 -4.40
C TYR A 387 -6.09 9.65 -4.53
N LYS A 388 -6.28 8.41 -4.05
CA LYS A 388 -7.59 7.74 -4.10
C LYS A 388 -8.66 8.52 -3.34
N CYS A 389 -8.35 9.09 -2.18
CA CYS A 389 -9.25 9.96 -1.45
C CYS A 389 -9.57 11.23 -2.23
N GLY A 390 -8.57 11.88 -2.85
CA GLY A 390 -8.76 13.04 -3.71
C GLY A 390 -9.73 12.76 -4.86
N TRP A 391 -9.58 11.61 -5.51
CA TRP A 391 -10.46 11.11 -6.55
C TRP A 391 -11.87 10.84 -6.04
N CYS A 392 -12.02 10.19 -4.88
CA CYS A 392 -13.35 9.95 -4.32
C CYS A 392 -14.10 11.25 -3.97
N TYR A 393 -13.40 12.28 -3.49
CA TYR A 393 -13.99 13.62 -3.24
C TYR A 393 -14.30 14.39 -4.53
N GLU A 394 -13.53 14.21 -5.61
CA GLU A 394 -13.81 14.80 -6.93
C GLU A 394 -15.05 14.18 -7.58
N HIS A 395 -15.20 12.85 -7.48
CA HIS A 395 -16.26 12.13 -8.20
C HIS A 395 -17.46 11.73 -7.33
N ALA A 396 -17.44 12.04 -6.03
CA ALA A 396 -18.45 11.60 -5.06
C ALA A 396 -18.71 10.08 -5.12
N GLN A 397 -17.62 9.30 -4.99
CA GLN A 397 -17.62 7.83 -5.05
C GLN A 397 -17.36 7.23 -3.67
N LEU A 398 -17.70 5.95 -3.47
CA LEU A 398 -17.47 5.21 -2.20
C LEU A 398 -17.99 5.95 -0.96
N SER A 399 -19.17 6.57 -1.06
CA SER A 399 -19.78 7.36 0.02
C SER A 399 -18.98 8.58 0.46
N PHE A 400 -18.05 9.09 -0.36
CA PHE A 400 -17.46 10.42 -0.19
C PHE A 400 -18.42 11.49 -0.76
N PRO A 401 -18.56 12.65 -0.08
CA PRO A 401 -19.26 13.79 -0.66
C PRO A 401 -18.41 14.44 -1.76
N PHE A 402 -19.06 15.20 -2.64
CA PHE A 402 -18.35 16.08 -3.57
C PHE A 402 -17.77 17.26 -2.80
N ASP A 403 -16.44 17.39 -2.77
CA ASP A 403 -15.75 18.50 -2.13
C ASP A 403 -14.45 18.86 -2.89
N PRO A 404 -14.47 19.93 -3.70
CA PRO A 404 -13.31 20.37 -4.46
C PRO A 404 -12.11 20.75 -3.60
N LEU A 405 -12.33 21.37 -2.43
CA LEU A 405 -11.24 21.83 -1.58
C LEU A 405 -10.55 20.64 -0.92
N LEU A 406 -11.30 19.67 -0.39
CA LEU A 406 -10.71 18.44 0.14
C LEU A 406 -10.03 17.61 -0.95
N SER A 407 -10.63 17.53 -2.14
CA SER A 407 -10.00 16.86 -3.28
C SER A 407 -8.60 17.43 -3.58
N VAL A 408 -8.49 18.76 -3.71
CA VAL A 408 -7.22 19.46 -3.92
C VAL A 408 -6.25 19.29 -2.76
N GLN A 409 -6.72 19.30 -1.49
CA GLN A 409 -5.83 19.04 -0.34
C GLN A 409 -5.22 17.64 -0.39
N TYR A 410 -6.03 16.62 -0.66
CA TYR A 410 -5.56 15.24 -0.78
C TYR A 410 -4.62 15.05 -1.97
N TYR A 411 -4.94 15.62 -3.13
CA TYR A 411 -4.04 15.58 -4.28
C TYR A 411 -2.73 16.33 -4.02
N SER A 412 -2.76 17.48 -3.32
CA SER A 412 -1.54 18.22 -2.95
C SER A 412 -0.65 17.40 -2.01
N ALA A 413 -1.24 16.66 -1.07
CA ALA A 413 -0.50 15.74 -0.22
C ALA A 413 0.11 14.57 -1.01
N ALA A 414 -0.67 13.94 -1.90
CA ALA A 414 -0.18 12.86 -2.76
C ALA A 414 0.92 13.31 -3.73
N SER A 415 0.78 14.52 -4.27
CA SER A 415 1.76 15.21 -5.13
C SER A 415 3.11 15.40 -4.43
N ARG A 416 3.11 15.80 -3.14
CA ARG A 416 4.33 15.86 -2.31
C ARG A 416 4.95 14.49 -2.07
N GLY A 417 4.12 13.45 -1.99
CA GLY A 417 4.54 12.06 -1.95
C GLY A 417 5.06 11.49 -3.26
N GLY A 418 5.08 12.28 -4.34
CA GLY A 418 5.62 11.88 -5.63
C GLY A 418 4.64 11.15 -6.56
N GLU A 419 3.33 11.18 -6.28
CA GLU A 419 2.31 10.53 -7.10
C GLU A 419 2.03 11.37 -8.39
N PRO A 420 2.41 10.90 -9.59
CA PRO A 420 2.29 11.68 -10.82
C PRO A 420 0.83 11.86 -11.27
N ASP A 421 -0.04 10.89 -10.97
CA ASP A 421 -1.47 11.01 -11.25
C ASP A 421 -2.13 12.11 -10.40
N ALA A 422 -1.63 12.37 -9.19
CA ALA A 422 -2.08 13.48 -8.36
C ALA A 422 -1.68 14.84 -8.95
N ASP A 423 -0.45 14.95 -9.48
CA ASP A 423 0.00 16.14 -10.22
C ASP A 423 -0.91 16.37 -11.44
N MET A 424 -1.22 15.32 -12.22
CA MET A 424 -2.15 15.45 -13.35
C MET A 424 -3.57 15.87 -12.92
N ALA A 425 -4.08 15.36 -11.80
CA ALA A 425 -5.38 15.74 -11.27
C ALA A 425 -5.42 17.20 -10.77
N LEU A 426 -4.35 17.67 -10.11
CA LEU A 426 -4.21 19.09 -9.74
C LEU A 426 -4.18 19.99 -10.97
N SER A 427 -3.46 19.57 -12.02
CA SER A 427 -3.44 20.28 -13.30
C SER A 427 -4.86 20.48 -13.85
N LYS A 428 -5.67 19.41 -13.85
CA LYS A 428 -7.08 19.45 -14.27
C LYS A 428 -7.92 20.39 -13.41
N TRP A 429 -7.77 20.33 -12.09
CA TRP A 429 -8.48 21.22 -11.16
C TRP A 429 -8.17 22.69 -11.44
N PHE A 430 -6.90 23.07 -11.60
CA PHE A 430 -6.53 24.47 -11.88
C PHE A 430 -6.87 24.91 -13.30
N LEU A 431 -6.96 23.99 -14.26
CA LEU A 431 -7.46 24.30 -15.60
C LEU A 431 -8.94 24.71 -15.60
N CYS A 432 -9.76 24.06 -14.78
CA CYS A 432 -11.21 24.29 -14.73
C CYS A 432 -11.65 25.27 -13.64
N GLY A 433 -10.88 25.38 -12.55
CA GLY A 433 -11.30 26.02 -11.32
C GLY A 433 -12.46 25.28 -10.64
N ALA A 434 -12.84 25.75 -9.46
CA ALA A 434 -13.99 25.25 -8.73
C ALA A 434 -14.83 26.42 -8.24
N GLU A 435 -16.04 26.56 -8.80
CA GLU A 435 -16.97 27.65 -8.48
C GLU A 435 -17.19 27.78 -6.96
N GLY A 436 -17.00 29.00 -6.44
CA GLY A 436 -17.12 29.31 -5.00
C GLY A 436 -15.96 28.80 -4.13
N CYS A 437 -14.97 28.11 -4.72
CA CYS A 437 -13.82 27.56 -4.02
C CYS A 437 -12.50 28.20 -4.46
N PHE A 438 -12.18 28.19 -5.75
CA PHE A 438 -10.98 28.83 -6.31
C PHE A 438 -11.09 29.02 -7.83
N ASP A 439 -10.40 30.02 -8.35
CA ASP A 439 -10.41 30.37 -9.77
C ASP A 439 -9.47 29.48 -10.59
N LYS A 440 -9.68 29.51 -11.91
CA LYS A 440 -8.77 28.90 -12.89
C LYS A 440 -7.38 29.52 -12.78
N ASN A 441 -6.35 28.69 -12.88
CA ASN A 441 -4.96 29.13 -12.94
C ASN A 441 -4.19 28.28 -13.95
N GLU A 442 -4.06 28.80 -15.17
CA GLU A 442 -3.36 28.10 -16.26
C GLU A 442 -1.86 27.90 -15.96
N SER A 443 -1.24 28.80 -15.19
CA SER A 443 0.18 28.66 -14.83
C SER A 443 0.39 27.49 -13.87
N LEU A 444 -0.49 27.31 -12.87
CA LEU A 444 -0.45 26.13 -12.00
C LEU A 444 -0.83 24.85 -12.75
N ALA A 445 -1.78 24.93 -13.69
CA ALA A 445 -2.10 23.78 -14.55
C ALA A 445 -0.85 23.33 -15.34
N TRP A 446 -0.16 24.28 -15.97
CA TRP A 446 1.09 23.99 -16.67
C TRP A 446 2.13 23.34 -15.76
N THR A 447 2.43 23.93 -14.59
CA THR A 447 3.50 23.43 -13.70
C THR A 447 3.22 22.01 -13.23
N PHE A 448 1.98 21.70 -12.85
CA PHE A 448 1.62 20.34 -12.43
C PHE A 448 1.63 19.33 -13.58
N ALA A 449 1.13 19.69 -14.77
CA ALA A 449 1.24 18.81 -15.95
C ALA A 449 2.69 18.56 -16.35
N GLU A 450 3.54 19.58 -16.27
CA GLU A 450 4.97 19.47 -16.55
C GLU A 450 5.63 18.49 -15.59
N ARG A 451 5.36 18.62 -14.30
CA ARG A 451 5.84 17.69 -13.28
C ARG A 451 5.40 16.26 -13.55
N ALA A 452 4.12 16.01 -13.81
CA ALA A 452 3.63 14.66 -14.10
C ALA A 452 4.27 14.07 -15.37
N ALA A 453 4.51 14.89 -16.40
CA ALA A 453 5.16 14.46 -17.64
C ALA A 453 6.63 14.07 -17.45
N LYS A 454 7.33 14.67 -16.48
CA LYS A 454 8.71 14.30 -16.10
C LYS A 454 8.80 12.88 -15.55
N TYR A 455 7.76 12.39 -14.87
CA TYR A 455 7.64 10.98 -14.45
C TYR A 455 7.15 10.05 -15.57
N HIS A 456 7.22 10.50 -16.82
CA HIS A 456 6.81 9.73 -17.99
C HIS A 456 5.35 9.27 -17.97
N LEU A 457 4.45 10.03 -17.33
CA LEU A 457 3.02 9.73 -17.40
C LEU A 457 2.49 10.08 -18.81
N PRO A 458 1.98 9.12 -19.60
CA PRO A 458 1.57 9.37 -20.99
C PRO A 458 0.45 10.41 -21.09
N THR A 459 -0.50 10.37 -20.14
CA THR A 459 -1.60 11.34 -20.04
C THR A 459 -1.11 12.77 -19.81
N ALA A 460 -0.06 12.95 -18.99
CA ALA A 460 0.52 14.26 -18.74
C ALA A 460 1.34 14.77 -19.93
N GLN A 461 2.08 13.89 -20.62
CA GLN A 461 2.77 14.25 -21.85
C GLN A 461 1.79 14.68 -22.96
N PHE A 462 0.67 13.99 -23.08
CA PHE A 462 -0.42 14.43 -23.95
C PHE A 462 -0.98 15.79 -23.52
N ALA A 463 -1.22 15.99 -22.21
CA ALA A 463 -1.72 17.26 -21.69
C ALA A 463 -0.77 18.43 -21.98
N LEU A 464 0.55 18.25 -21.84
CA LEU A 464 1.53 19.25 -22.24
C LEU A 464 1.48 19.56 -23.73
N GLY A 465 1.39 18.53 -24.58
CA GLY A 465 1.22 18.72 -26.02
C GLY A 465 -0.02 19.56 -26.33
N TYR A 466 -1.13 19.27 -25.64
CA TYR A 466 -2.37 20.03 -25.75
C TYR A 466 -2.25 21.47 -25.23
N TYR A 467 -1.55 21.70 -24.13
CA TYR A 467 -1.32 23.04 -23.59
C TYR A 467 -0.46 23.89 -24.53
N LEU A 468 0.55 23.31 -25.17
CA LEU A 468 1.36 24.00 -26.19
C LEU A 468 0.59 24.26 -27.47
N GLU A 469 -0.32 23.36 -27.85
CA GLU A 469 -1.13 23.53 -29.04
C GLU A 469 -2.15 24.67 -28.88
N VAL A 470 -2.84 24.74 -27.74
CA VAL A 470 -3.88 25.75 -27.45
C VAL A 470 -3.28 27.05 -26.88
N GLY A 471 -2.07 26.98 -26.32
CA GLY A 471 -1.41 28.07 -25.59
C GLY A 471 -1.99 28.29 -24.19
N ILE A 472 -2.06 27.23 -23.37
CA ILE A 472 -2.53 27.27 -21.99
C ILE A 472 -1.32 27.42 -21.07
N GLY A 473 -1.24 28.53 -20.32
CA GLY A 473 -0.10 28.82 -19.44
C GLY A 473 1.22 29.10 -20.18
N THR A 474 1.24 29.01 -21.51
CA THR A 474 2.39 29.24 -22.40
C THR A 474 1.94 29.81 -23.75
N SER A 475 2.90 30.26 -24.58
CA SER A 475 2.64 30.61 -25.97
C SER A 475 2.40 29.37 -26.83
N ILE A 476 1.62 29.52 -27.91
CA ILE A 476 1.36 28.43 -28.85
C ILE A 476 2.68 27.99 -29.52
N ASP A 477 2.96 26.69 -29.47
CA ASP A 477 4.09 26.05 -30.15
C ASP A 477 3.68 24.66 -30.64
N LEU A 478 3.35 24.58 -31.93
CA LEU A 478 2.84 23.35 -32.55
C LEU A 478 3.93 22.29 -32.74
N ASP A 479 5.18 22.68 -32.87
CA ASP A 479 6.27 21.73 -33.08
C ASP A 479 6.68 21.08 -31.76
N ALA A 480 6.74 21.87 -30.69
CA ALA A 480 6.87 21.33 -29.33
C ALA A 480 5.66 20.46 -28.97
N ALA A 481 4.43 20.87 -29.33
CA ALA A 481 3.23 20.07 -29.10
C ALA A 481 3.31 18.68 -29.76
N LYS A 482 3.68 18.64 -31.06
CA LYS A 482 3.89 17.37 -31.79
C LYS A 482 4.95 16.50 -31.11
N ALA A 483 6.05 17.07 -30.66
CA ALA A 483 7.10 16.32 -29.98
C ALA A 483 6.58 15.64 -28.71
N TRP A 484 5.74 16.32 -27.92
CA TRP A 484 5.11 15.74 -26.73
C TRP A 484 4.07 14.68 -27.09
N TYR A 485 3.24 14.91 -28.11
CA TYR A 485 2.30 13.89 -28.57
C TYR A 485 3.00 12.64 -29.09
N ILE A 486 4.13 12.76 -29.79
CA ILE A 486 4.91 11.60 -30.23
C ILE A 486 5.40 10.78 -29.03
N LYS A 487 5.89 11.44 -27.96
CA LYS A 487 6.31 10.77 -26.72
C LYS A 487 5.15 10.02 -26.06
N ALA A 488 3.98 10.65 -25.95
CA ALA A 488 2.79 10.05 -25.36
C ALA A 488 2.27 8.87 -26.20
N ALA A 489 2.19 9.04 -27.52
CA ALA A 489 1.76 8.02 -28.47
C ALA A 489 2.68 6.79 -28.46
N ALA A 490 4.00 7.01 -28.34
CA ALA A 490 4.99 5.94 -28.23
C ALA A 490 4.80 5.07 -26.96
N GLN A 491 4.18 5.63 -25.92
CA GLN A 491 3.82 4.91 -24.69
C GLN A 491 2.38 4.38 -24.70
N GLY A 492 1.71 4.38 -25.86
CA GLY A 492 0.39 3.79 -26.04
C GLY A 492 -0.78 4.74 -25.77
N ASN A 493 -0.57 6.04 -25.62
CA ASN A 493 -1.68 6.99 -25.49
C ASN A 493 -2.41 7.16 -26.85
N ASP A 494 -3.66 6.70 -26.95
CA ASP A 494 -4.42 6.70 -28.19
C ASP A 494 -4.96 8.10 -28.57
N ASP A 495 -5.21 8.97 -27.59
CA ASP A 495 -5.59 10.36 -27.84
C ASP A 495 -4.45 11.12 -28.53
N ALA A 496 -3.21 10.87 -28.11
CA ALA A 496 -2.01 11.43 -28.73
C ALA A 496 -1.84 10.98 -30.17
N LYS A 497 -2.06 9.68 -30.47
CA LYS A 497 -2.05 9.16 -31.84
C LYS A 497 -3.11 9.85 -32.70
N SER A 498 -4.34 9.89 -32.20
CA SER A 498 -5.48 10.51 -32.88
C SER A 498 -5.24 12.00 -33.16
N ARG A 499 -4.64 12.72 -32.20
CA ARG A 499 -4.31 14.14 -32.36
C ARG A 499 -3.17 14.35 -33.36
N LEU A 500 -2.13 13.51 -33.35
CA LEU A 500 -1.07 13.56 -34.35
C LEU A 500 -1.60 13.35 -35.77
N GLU A 501 -2.49 12.37 -35.97
CA GLU A 501 -3.13 12.14 -37.26
C GLU A 501 -3.98 13.33 -37.71
N ALA A 502 -4.71 13.97 -36.79
CA ALA A 502 -5.49 15.16 -37.09
C ALA A 502 -4.58 16.33 -37.53
N LEU A 503 -3.49 16.58 -36.79
CA LEU A 503 -2.51 17.62 -37.13
C LEU A 503 -1.82 17.35 -38.49
N GLN A 504 -1.61 16.08 -38.85
CA GLN A 504 -1.07 15.70 -40.16
C GLN A 504 -2.09 15.91 -41.29
N ARG A 505 -3.37 15.64 -41.05
CA ARG A 505 -4.43 15.71 -42.06
C ARG A 505 -4.90 17.13 -42.36
N SER A 506 -5.09 17.97 -41.35
CA SER A 506 -5.68 19.30 -41.52
C SER A 506 -4.74 20.45 -41.21
N GLN A 507 -3.58 20.22 -40.57
CA GLN A 507 -2.71 21.27 -39.97
C GLN A 507 -3.43 22.27 -39.04
N ASP A 508 -4.73 22.10 -38.81
CA ASP A 508 -5.55 22.97 -37.97
C ASP A 508 -5.25 22.69 -36.49
N ALA A 509 -4.68 23.70 -35.84
CA ALA A 509 -4.50 23.73 -34.40
C ALA A 509 -5.83 23.92 -33.67
N LEU A 510 -5.94 23.34 -32.48
CA LEU A 510 -7.07 23.53 -31.58
C LEU A 510 -7.15 24.99 -31.12
N SER A 511 -8.33 25.59 -31.27
CA SER A 511 -8.53 26.96 -30.83
C SER A 511 -8.86 27.05 -29.34
N ARG A 512 -8.58 28.19 -28.71
CA ARG A 512 -9.02 28.48 -27.33
C ARG A 512 -10.54 28.40 -27.17
N THR A 513 -11.31 28.77 -28.19
CA THR A 513 -12.79 28.67 -28.15
C THR A 513 -13.26 27.21 -28.10
N GLN A 514 -12.62 26.33 -28.87
CA GLN A 514 -12.86 24.89 -28.83
C GLN A 514 -12.48 24.31 -27.47
N HIS A 515 -11.35 24.71 -26.92
CA HIS A 515 -10.93 24.32 -25.57
C HIS A 515 -11.94 24.73 -24.50
N GLN A 516 -12.39 25.98 -24.52
CA GLN A 516 -13.39 26.48 -23.55
C GLN A 516 -14.72 25.73 -23.65
N ALA A 517 -15.20 25.47 -24.87
CA ALA A 517 -16.41 24.68 -25.09
C ALA A 517 -16.27 23.26 -24.56
N TYR A 518 -15.10 22.64 -24.77
CA TYR A 518 -14.80 21.32 -24.22
C TYR A 518 -14.83 21.31 -22.69
N LEU A 519 -14.11 22.25 -22.04
CA LEU A 519 -14.08 22.33 -20.57
C LEU A 519 -15.48 22.53 -19.99
N GLN A 520 -16.28 23.41 -20.62
CA GLN A 520 -17.65 23.69 -20.21
C GLN A 520 -18.59 22.50 -20.37
N SER A 521 -18.42 21.65 -21.37
CA SER A 521 -19.24 20.45 -21.49
C SER A 521 -18.74 19.37 -20.53
N ARG A 522 -17.55 18.82 -20.76
CA ARG A 522 -17.13 17.59 -20.10
C ARG A 522 -16.92 17.75 -18.59
N MET A 523 -16.18 18.78 -18.17
CA MET A 523 -15.76 18.90 -16.77
C MET A 523 -16.87 19.46 -15.88
N TYR A 524 -17.67 20.38 -16.42
CA TYR A 524 -18.84 20.90 -15.71
C TYR A 524 -19.90 19.81 -15.53
N ASP A 525 -20.24 19.07 -16.60
CA ASP A 525 -21.25 18.00 -16.54
C ASP A 525 -20.84 16.94 -15.53
N GLU A 526 -19.57 16.58 -15.50
CA GLU A 526 -19.04 15.58 -14.60
C GLU A 526 -19.11 16.00 -13.12
N HIS A 527 -18.68 17.23 -12.80
CA HIS A 527 -18.80 17.80 -11.46
C HIS A 527 -20.26 17.99 -11.04
N LEU A 528 -21.14 18.32 -11.99
CA LEU A 528 -22.58 18.42 -11.75
C LEU A 528 -23.18 17.05 -11.38
N LEU A 529 -22.79 15.99 -12.10
CA LEU A 529 -23.18 14.61 -11.78
C LEU A 529 -22.63 14.19 -10.41
N ALA A 530 -21.40 14.55 -10.07
CA ALA A 530 -20.82 14.29 -8.76
C ALA A 530 -21.56 15.03 -7.62
N ARG A 531 -21.92 16.30 -7.82
CA ARG A 531 -22.79 17.06 -6.89
C ARG A 531 -24.14 16.37 -6.71
N GLY A 532 -24.75 15.88 -7.78
CA GLY A 532 -26.00 15.11 -7.74
C GLY A 532 -25.87 13.82 -6.92
N ARG A 533 -24.81 13.02 -7.15
CA ARG A 533 -24.51 11.83 -6.35
C ARG A 533 -24.33 12.16 -4.88
N SER A 534 -23.59 13.23 -4.58
CA SER A 534 -23.35 13.69 -3.21
C SER A 534 -24.63 14.11 -2.49
N ALA A 535 -25.55 14.80 -3.17
CA ALA A 535 -26.82 15.24 -2.58
C ALA A 535 -27.70 14.06 -2.14
N ASN A 536 -27.66 12.95 -2.89
CA ASN A 536 -28.43 11.74 -2.59
C ASN A 536 -27.93 10.98 -1.35
N HIS A 537 -26.70 11.25 -0.88
CA HIS A 537 -26.09 10.56 0.27
C HIS A 537 -26.30 11.29 1.61
N GLY A 538 -27.17 12.31 1.64
CA GLY A 538 -27.38 13.17 2.80
C GLY A 538 -26.42 14.36 2.81
N ARG A 539 -26.89 15.50 3.36
CA ARG A 539 -26.15 16.77 3.37
C ARG A 539 -24.75 16.55 3.94
N ALA A 540 -23.72 16.80 3.13
CA ALA A 540 -22.34 16.78 3.60
C ALA A 540 -22.26 17.64 4.87
N PRO A 541 -21.57 17.19 5.94
CA PRO A 541 -21.29 18.08 7.05
C PRO A 541 -20.57 19.28 6.46
N GLN A 542 -21.19 20.47 6.57
CA GLN A 542 -20.47 21.70 6.28
C GLN A 542 -19.22 21.64 7.14
N ALA A 543 -18.05 21.66 6.51
CA ALA A 543 -16.79 21.73 7.22
C ALA A 543 -16.93 22.86 8.23
N GLY A 544 -16.98 22.51 9.53
CA GLY A 544 -17.19 23.45 10.61
C GLY A 544 -15.98 24.36 10.71
N GLY A 545 -15.96 25.41 9.91
CA GLY A 545 -14.83 26.30 9.72
C GLY A 545 -15.19 27.42 8.76
N ASN A 546 -14.52 28.55 8.87
CA ASN A 546 -14.68 29.65 7.93
C ASN A 546 -14.23 29.18 6.53
N PRO A 547 -15.09 29.17 5.50
CA PRO A 547 -14.76 28.69 4.16
C PRO A 547 -13.52 29.36 3.56
N GLU A 548 -13.30 30.64 3.88
CA GLU A 548 -12.10 31.39 3.47
C GLU A 548 -10.82 30.83 4.11
N LEU A 549 -10.88 30.37 5.36
CA LEU A 549 -9.72 29.75 6.02
C LEU A 549 -9.39 28.39 5.40
N VAL A 550 -10.41 27.59 5.09
CA VAL A 550 -10.21 26.30 4.39
C VAL A 550 -9.57 26.54 3.03
N ARG A 551 -10.10 27.51 2.26
CA ARG A 551 -9.55 27.90 0.95
C ARG A 551 -8.10 28.34 1.07
N LYS A 552 -7.77 29.25 1.98
CA LYS A 552 -6.39 29.72 2.20
C LYS A 552 -5.44 28.59 2.58
N GLN A 553 -5.87 27.68 3.44
CA GLN A 553 -5.07 26.53 3.83
C GLN A 553 -4.83 25.57 2.65
N THR A 554 -5.87 25.30 1.84
CA THR A 554 -5.73 24.48 0.63
C THR A 554 -4.72 25.10 -0.33
N MET A 555 -4.84 26.39 -0.63
CA MET A 555 -3.91 27.08 -1.54
C MET A 555 -2.48 27.10 -0.98
N ARG A 556 -2.32 27.24 0.34
CA ARG A 556 -1.00 27.12 0.98
C ARG A 556 -0.38 25.74 0.77
N MET A 557 -1.15 24.65 0.90
CA MET A 557 -0.66 23.29 0.64
C MET A 557 -0.25 23.11 -0.82
N VAL A 558 -0.99 23.71 -1.75
CA VAL A 558 -0.64 23.73 -3.18
C VAL A 558 0.69 24.46 -3.38
N ASP A 559 0.84 25.67 -2.84
CA ASP A 559 2.07 26.45 -2.95
C ASP A 559 3.29 25.75 -2.31
N GLU A 560 3.08 25.03 -1.20
CA GLU A 560 4.11 24.20 -0.56
C GLU A 560 4.49 23.01 -1.47
N SER A 561 3.50 22.35 -2.09
CA SER A 561 3.76 21.24 -3.01
C SER A 561 4.56 21.65 -4.25
N VAL A 562 4.37 22.89 -4.74
CA VAL A 562 5.13 23.46 -5.86
C VAL A 562 6.55 23.82 -5.41
N ARG A 563 6.69 24.54 -4.29
CA ARG A 563 7.99 24.99 -3.76
C ARG A 563 8.94 23.84 -3.41
N ASP A 564 8.43 22.79 -2.75
CA ASP A 564 9.25 21.66 -2.33
C ASP A 564 9.95 20.98 -3.53
N LYS A 565 9.29 20.94 -4.70
CA LYS A 565 9.89 20.38 -5.94
C LYS A 565 10.72 21.38 -6.73
N ASP A 566 10.36 22.66 -6.81
CA ASP A 566 11.22 23.66 -7.46
C ASP A 566 12.61 23.73 -6.79
N ALA A 567 12.65 23.53 -5.47
CA ALA A 567 13.90 23.40 -4.72
C ALA A 567 14.67 22.13 -5.11
N GLN A 568 13.97 21.01 -5.30
CA GLN A 568 14.56 19.75 -5.73
C GLN A 568 15.12 19.81 -7.16
N GLU A 569 14.40 20.42 -8.10
CA GLU A 569 14.79 20.49 -9.51
C GLU A 569 16.03 21.38 -9.74
N ARG A 570 16.11 22.55 -9.06
CA ARG A 570 17.32 23.39 -9.12
C ARG A 570 18.57 22.65 -8.64
N ARG A 571 18.39 21.67 -7.75
CA ARG A 571 19.46 20.83 -7.20
C ARG A 571 19.85 19.71 -8.14
N ASP A 572 18.88 19.03 -8.76
CA ASP A 572 19.15 18.00 -9.76
C ASP A 572 19.89 18.59 -10.98
N ASP A 573 19.51 19.79 -11.42
CA ASP A 573 20.18 20.50 -12.52
C ASP A 573 21.61 20.95 -12.15
N THR A 574 21.84 21.39 -10.90
CA THR A 574 23.19 21.73 -10.43
C THR A 574 24.06 20.49 -10.23
N ALA A 575 23.51 19.38 -9.72
CA ALA A 575 24.21 18.10 -9.60
C ALA A 575 24.57 17.51 -10.98
N ARG A 576 23.68 17.65 -11.97
CA ARG A 576 23.91 17.25 -13.36
C ARG A 576 24.92 18.15 -14.07
N ALA A 577 24.98 19.44 -13.74
CA ALA A 577 25.99 20.36 -14.25
C ALA A 577 27.38 20.11 -13.63
N GLN A 578 27.45 19.56 -12.42
CA GLN A 578 28.70 19.25 -11.72
C GLN A 578 29.26 17.85 -12.00
N THR A 579 28.55 17.01 -12.75
CA THR A 579 29.05 15.69 -13.18
C THR A 579 29.80 15.81 -14.51
N PRO A 580 31.15 15.72 -14.55
CA PRO A 580 31.86 15.70 -15.82
C PRO A 580 31.50 14.43 -16.59
N VAL A 581 31.16 14.59 -17.87
CA VAL A 581 30.86 13.50 -18.81
C VAL A 581 32.04 12.53 -18.86
N ARG A 582 31.94 11.42 -18.14
CA ARG A 582 32.94 10.34 -18.17
C ARG A 582 32.40 9.23 -19.07
N ASN A 583 33.03 9.08 -20.23
CA ASN A 583 32.75 8.03 -21.21
C ASN A 583 32.75 6.64 -20.58
N ALA A 584 31.81 5.82 -21.06
CA ALA A 584 31.51 4.47 -20.62
C ALA A 584 32.75 3.56 -20.54
N ARG A 585 32.95 2.95 -19.35
CA ARG A 585 33.56 1.62 -19.19
C ARG A 585 32.73 0.84 -18.18
N ALA A 586 32.46 -0.41 -18.53
CA ALA A 586 31.83 -1.42 -17.69
C ALA A 586 32.61 -1.64 -16.38
N ASP A 587 31.91 -2.11 -15.34
CA ASP A 587 32.37 -2.40 -13.97
C ASP A 587 32.39 -1.24 -12.96
N ALA A 588 31.24 -0.57 -12.81
CA ALA A 588 30.92 0.14 -11.57
C ALA A 588 30.19 -0.81 -10.59
N PRO A 589 30.57 -0.89 -9.30
CA PRO A 589 29.89 -1.74 -8.33
C PRO A 589 28.45 -1.24 -8.13
N LYS A 590 27.48 -2.16 -8.18
CA LYS A 590 26.07 -1.87 -7.93
C LYS A 590 25.94 -1.23 -6.54
N ARG A 591 25.48 0.02 -6.47
CA ARG A 591 25.10 0.67 -5.20
C ARG A 591 24.05 -0.22 -4.51
N GLY A 592 24.34 -0.60 -3.27
CA GLY A 592 23.38 -1.29 -2.40
C GLY A 592 22.23 -0.36 -2.00
N PRO A 593 21.19 -0.88 -1.34
CA PRO A 593 20.06 -0.07 -0.90
C PRO A 593 20.54 1.07 0.02
N THR A 594 20.04 2.26 -0.23
CA THR A 594 20.40 3.54 0.38
C THR A 594 19.48 3.96 1.52
N THR A 595 18.42 3.21 1.85
CA THR A 595 17.46 3.61 2.89
C THR A 595 16.99 2.45 3.81
N PHE A 596 16.43 2.77 4.98
CA PHE A 596 15.91 1.82 5.98
C PHE A 596 14.55 1.22 5.55
N SER A 597 13.77 2.00 4.80
CA SER A 597 12.52 1.71 4.09
C SER A 597 12.78 0.95 2.79
N GLU A 598 13.99 0.98 2.22
CA GLU A 598 14.36 0.06 1.15
C GLU A 598 14.47 -1.39 1.62
N MET A 599 14.56 -1.62 2.93
CA MET A 599 14.31 -2.93 3.51
C MET A 599 12.85 -3.11 3.96
N GLY A 600 12.01 -2.08 3.97
CA GLY A 600 10.57 -2.15 4.19
C GLY A 600 9.81 -1.70 2.94
N TYR A 601 9.80 -2.54 1.90
CA TYR A 601 9.19 -2.27 0.59
C TYR A 601 9.91 -1.19 -0.23
N GLN A 602 10.94 -1.60 -0.97
CA GLN A 602 10.94 -1.30 -2.39
C GLN A 602 10.70 -2.61 -3.12
N PRO A 603 9.57 -2.80 -3.82
CA PRO A 603 9.65 -3.64 -4.98
C PRO A 603 10.68 -2.91 -5.85
N LYS A 604 11.82 -3.54 -6.10
CA LYS A 604 12.33 -3.42 -7.47
C LYS A 604 11.13 -3.67 -8.38
N PRO A 605 11.01 -3.07 -9.57
CA PRO A 605 10.04 -3.58 -10.53
C PRO A 605 10.35 -5.07 -10.73
N GLU A 606 9.65 -5.90 -9.94
CA GLU A 606 9.65 -7.34 -9.99
C GLU A 606 8.84 -7.59 -11.24
N ARG A 607 9.54 -7.49 -12.37
CA ARG A 607 9.46 -8.60 -13.30
C ARG A 607 9.62 -9.84 -12.43
N GLU A 608 8.51 -10.55 -12.26
CA GLU A 608 8.42 -11.87 -11.63
C GLU A 608 8.29 -11.88 -10.09
N CYS A 609 7.23 -11.26 -9.55
CA CYS A 609 6.45 -11.93 -8.51
C CYS A 609 5.26 -12.62 -9.19
N THR A 610 5.59 -13.66 -9.93
CA THR A 610 4.63 -14.59 -10.54
C THR A 610 4.13 -15.51 -9.43
N ILE A 611 2.89 -15.32 -9.00
CA ILE A 611 2.08 -16.41 -8.45
C ILE A 611 1.82 -17.30 -9.66
N MET A 612 2.33 -18.54 -9.63
CA MET A 612 1.96 -19.55 -10.63
C MET A 612 0.45 -19.77 -10.66
#